data_AF-A0A0G3WJF6-F1
#
_entry.id   AF-A0A0G3WJF6-F1
#
_cell.length_a   1.000
_cell.length_b   1.000
_cell.length_c   1.000
_cell.angle_alpha   90.00
_cell.angle_beta   90.00
_cell.angle_gamma   90.00
#
_symmetry.space_group_name_H-M   'P 1'
#
loop_
_entity.id
_entity.type
_entity.pdbx_description
1 polymer ?
#
loop_
_entity_poly.entity_id
_entity_poly.type
_entity_poly.pdbx_seq_one_letter_code
_entity_poly.pdbx_strand_id
1 'polypeptide(L)'
;MIKHLRPLSICIAILFLVSSVVFAETSIVTFVKTNNGNWKLTVDDKDYFIKGMAYSADKIGERPDANEWMWEDSNYNGRADGPYNAWVDLNGDGFQDISEKTVGDFALLKAMGVNTIRIYHAEKINKDLLRDLYYTYGIRVIMGNYLGAYTKGSGAHWDVGTDYTNQEQRIKMKESVRKMVLEHKDEPYVLMWMLGNENDSGGSQANSTKTNTNAVGNPEAFAKFVNEAAILIKSIDQNHPVGVCNATTKFLPYYKKFSPALDFLGFNQYSGPYGFGSLFNRVKTDNDLPVLISEFGCDAYNSKLKREDERFQSKYHIGAWRDIEKNSAYNDAGAGNAVGGVVYCWLDKWWLVGSAKVHDTELGSWAGPKNDNTFHDEWFGMSSQGNGKHSPFERRLRDVYYVYQEVLWKNDITK
;
A
#
# COMPACT_ATOMS: atom_id res chain seq x y z
N MET A 1 -77.90 15.03 -9.81
CA MET A 1 -76.57 14.78 -10.40
C MET A 1 -75.78 13.95 -9.39
N ILE A 2 -75.98 12.63 -9.36
CA ILE A 2 -75.35 11.72 -8.38
C ILE A 2 -74.75 10.57 -9.19
N LYS A 3 -73.42 10.52 -9.27
CA LYS A 3 -72.65 9.46 -9.95
C LYS A 3 -72.27 8.39 -8.92
N HIS A 4 -72.50 7.14 -9.32
CA HIS A 4 -72.11 5.92 -8.63
C HIS A 4 -70.58 5.83 -8.42
N LEU A 5 -70.17 5.44 -7.20
CA LEU A 5 -68.82 4.96 -6.88
C LEU A 5 -68.88 3.44 -6.68
N ARG A 6 -68.04 2.71 -7.43
CA ARG A 6 -67.74 1.27 -7.22
C ARG A 6 -66.58 1.14 -6.23
N PRO A 7 -66.51 0.08 -5.42
CA PRO A 7 -65.38 -0.16 -4.53
C PRO A 7 -64.19 -0.75 -5.32
N LEU A 8 -62.99 -0.22 -5.07
CA LEU A 8 -61.73 -0.71 -5.60
C LEU A 8 -61.14 -1.72 -4.60
N SER A 9 -61.01 -2.98 -4.99
CA SER A 9 -60.31 -4.01 -4.21
C SER A 9 -58.80 -3.75 -4.25
N ILE A 10 -58.19 -3.58 -3.08
CA ILE A 10 -56.73 -3.47 -2.93
C ILE A 10 -56.18 -4.88 -2.64
N CYS A 11 -55.51 -5.49 -3.61
CA CYS A 11 -54.69 -6.67 -3.40
C CYS A 11 -53.31 -6.23 -2.90
N ILE A 12 -52.98 -6.57 -1.65
CA ILE A 12 -51.63 -6.40 -1.10
C ILE A 12 -50.80 -7.61 -1.56
N ALA A 13 -49.86 -7.37 -2.49
CA ALA A 13 -48.83 -8.33 -2.83
C ALA A 13 -47.67 -8.21 -1.84
N ILE A 14 -47.48 -9.23 -1.00
CA ILE A 14 -46.32 -9.35 -0.12
C ILE A 14 -45.15 -9.83 -0.96
N LEU A 15 -44.21 -8.92 -1.29
CA LEU A 15 -42.93 -9.28 -1.90
C LEU A 15 -42.01 -9.85 -0.82
N PHE A 16 -41.71 -11.15 -0.88
CA PHE A 16 -40.59 -11.73 -0.16
C PHE A 16 -39.28 -11.33 -0.86
N LEU A 17 -38.53 -10.41 -0.25
CA LEU A 17 -37.14 -10.14 -0.61
C LEU A 17 -36.29 -11.34 -0.15
N VAL A 18 -36.04 -12.28 -1.07
CA VAL A 18 -35.01 -13.29 -0.89
C VAL A 18 -33.67 -12.58 -1.09
N SER A 19 -32.93 -12.33 -0.03
CA SER A 19 -31.53 -11.91 -0.12
C SER A 19 -30.72 -13.08 -0.66
N SER A 20 -30.49 -13.13 -1.97
CA SER A 20 -29.47 -14.00 -2.54
C SER A 20 -28.13 -13.51 -2.00
N VAL A 21 -27.49 -14.31 -1.14
CA VAL A 21 -26.08 -14.14 -0.81
C VAL A 21 -25.32 -14.41 -2.11
N VAL A 22 -25.00 -13.36 -2.84
CA VAL A 22 -24.08 -13.44 -3.98
C VAL A 22 -22.71 -13.66 -3.35
N PHE A 23 -22.24 -14.90 -3.34
CA PHE A 23 -20.82 -15.15 -3.15
C PHE A 23 -20.11 -14.50 -4.33
N ALA A 24 -19.44 -13.37 -4.10
CA ALA A 24 -18.57 -12.79 -5.11
C ALA A 24 -17.50 -13.84 -5.43
N GLU A 25 -17.43 -14.28 -6.69
CA GLU A 25 -16.34 -15.13 -7.14
C GLU A 25 -15.01 -14.37 -6.95
N THR A 26 -13.97 -15.10 -6.52
CA THR A 26 -12.62 -14.56 -6.40
C THR A 26 -12.18 -13.98 -7.75
N SER A 27 -11.82 -12.69 -7.77
CA SER A 27 -11.39 -12.02 -9.01
C SER A 27 -10.14 -12.68 -9.59
N ILE A 28 -10.06 -12.73 -10.91
CA ILE A 28 -8.87 -13.15 -11.64
C ILE A 28 -8.03 -11.90 -11.94
N VAL A 29 -6.82 -11.86 -11.41
CA VAL A 29 -5.88 -10.75 -11.59
C VAL A 29 -4.71 -11.23 -12.43
N THR A 30 -4.47 -10.57 -13.57
CA THR A 30 -3.43 -11.00 -14.51
C THR A 30 -2.65 -9.83 -15.07
N PHE A 31 -1.38 -10.09 -15.37
CA PHE A 31 -0.58 -9.20 -16.21
C PHE A 31 -0.68 -9.64 -17.67
N VAL A 32 -1.09 -8.72 -18.53
CA VAL A 32 -1.26 -8.97 -19.96
C VAL A 32 -0.23 -8.15 -20.72
N LYS A 33 0.43 -8.81 -21.68
CA LYS A 33 1.32 -8.13 -22.61
C LYS A 33 0.55 -7.69 -23.85
N THR A 34 0.59 -6.40 -24.14
CA THR A 34 -0.03 -5.79 -25.32
C THR A 34 0.73 -6.17 -26.60
N ASN A 35 0.11 -5.94 -27.76
CA ASN A 35 0.73 -6.19 -29.07
C ASN A 35 2.04 -5.42 -29.28
N ASN A 36 2.16 -4.23 -28.67
CA ASN A 36 3.38 -3.40 -28.75
C ASN A 36 4.44 -3.82 -27.72
N GLY A 37 4.21 -4.91 -26.98
CA GLY A 37 5.14 -5.44 -25.99
C GLY A 37 5.06 -4.79 -24.61
N ASN A 38 4.14 -3.84 -24.38
CA ASN A 38 3.92 -3.18 -23.09
C ASN A 38 3.12 -4.07 -22.13
N TRP A 39 3.25 -3.87 -20.82
CA TRP A 39 2.56 -4.62 -19.77
C TRP A 39 1.38 -3.83 -19.18
N LYS A 40 0.24 -4.51 -19.05
CA LYS A 40 -0.96 -4.03 -18.34
C LYS A 40 -1.32 -4.98 -17.22
N LEU A 41 -1.96 -4.46 -16.18
CA LEU A 41 -2.64 -5.26 -15.17
C LEU A 41 -4.14 -5.25 -15.49
N THR A 42 -4.77 -6.41 -15.37
CA THR A 42 -6.22 -6.55 -15.50
C THR A 42 -6.81 -7.25 -14.28
N VAL A 43 -8.04 -6.88 -13.94
CA VAL A 43 -8.87 -7.56 -12.94
C VAL A 43 -10.17 -7.93 -13.62
N ASP A 44 -10.47 -9.22 -13.71
CA ASP A 44 -11.63 -9.75 -14.43
C ASP A 44 -11.71 -9.18 -15.86
N ASP A 45 -10.58 -9.27 -16.58
CA ASP A 45 -10.36 -8.78 -17.94
C ASP A 45 -10.54 -7.26 -18.16
N LYS A 46 -10.66 -6.48 -17.08
CA LYS A 46 -10.71 -5.01 -17.14
C LYS A 46 -9.37 -4.41 -16.75
N ASP A 47 -8.90 -3.45 -17.56
CA ASP A 47 -7.69 -2.69 -17.28
C ASP A 47 -7.74 -2.09 -15.86
N TYR A 48 -6.64 -2.26 -15.12
CA TYR A 48 -6.49 -1.79 -13.75
C TYR A 48 -5.13 -1.13 -13.59
N PHE A 49 -5.12 0.14 -13.15
CA PHE A 49 -3.89 0.85 -12.81
C PHE A 49 -3.87 1.16 -11.31
N ILE A 50 -2.79 0.78 -10.63
CA ILE A 50 -2.73 0.82 -9.16
C ILE A 50 -2.54 2.27 -8.70
N LYS A 51 -3.59 2.83 -8.09
CA LYS A 51 -3.60 4.10 -7.34
C LYS A 51 -3.53 3.74 -5.85
N GLY A 52 -2.32 3.40 -5.42
CA GLY A 52 -2.06 2.73 -4.15
C GLY A 52 -1.76 3.68 -3.00
N MET A 53 -2.11 3.26 -1.78
CA MET A 53 -1.71 3.91 -0.54
C MET A 53 -1.08 2.92 0.44
N ALA A 54 0.08 3.26 1.00
CA ALA A 54 0.60 2.59 2.18
C ALA A 54 -0.20 3.09 3.39
N TYR A 55 -1.15 2.27 3.83
CA TYR A 55 -2.19 2.68 4.76
C TYR A 55 -2.03 2.01 6.13
N SER A 56 -2.03 2.85 7.15
CA SER A 56 -2.38 2.49 8.52
C SER A 56 -2.90 3.75 9.22
N ALA A 57 -3.77 3.56 10.20
CA ALA A 57 -4.26 4.64 11.06
C ALA A 57 -3.59 4.55 12.43
N ASP A 58 -2.28 4.81 12.44
CA ASP A 58 -1.44 4.62 13.63
C ASP A 58 -1.78 5.69 14.69
N LYS A 59 -2.02 5.25 15.92
CA LYS A 59 -2.32 6.12 17.06
C LYS A 59 -1.04 6.73 17.64
N ILE A 60 -1.06 8.04 17.86
CA ILE A 60 0.06 8.76 18.48
C ILE A 60 0.24 8.31 19.92
N GLY A 61 1.49 8.15 20.32
CA GLY A 61 1.90 7.68 21.64
C GLY A 61 2.11 6.17 21.72
N GLU A 62 1.79 5.43 20.66
CA GLU A 62 1.92 3.98 20.58
C GLU A 62 2.89 3.57 19.47
N ARG A 63 3.58 2.44 19.67
CA ARG A 63 4.39 1.80 18.63
C ARG A 63 3.54 0.64 18.11
N PRO A 64 2.87 0.77 16.96
CA PRO A 64 1.93 -0.24 16.50
C PRO A 64 2.68 -1.54 16.22
N ASP A 65 2.12 -2.66 16.67
CA ASP A 65 2.45 -3.97 16.12
C ASP A 65 1.61 -4.20 14.85
N ALA A 66 1.74 -5.36 14.21
CA ALA A 66 1.14 -5.63 12.91
C ALA A 66 -0.38 -5.37 12.88
N ASN A 67 -0.78 -4.38 12.06
CA ASN A 67 -2.17 -4.07 11.67
C ASN A 67 -3.17 -3.78 12.81
N GLU A 68 -2.71 -3.32 13.97
CA GLU A 68 -3.57 -3.04 15.14
C GLU A 68 -4.65 -1.98 14.86
N TRP A 69 -4.38 -1.05 13.94
CA TRP A 69 -5.35 -0.04 13.47
C TRP A 69 -6.68 -0.65 12.96
N MET A 70 -6.69 -1.91 12.55
CA MET A 70 -7.89 -2.61 12.07
C MET A 70 -8.87 -2.98 13.20
N TRP A 71 -8.41 -2.92 14.44
CA TRP A 71 -9.14 -3.37 15.62
C TRP A 71 -9.31 -2.27 16.67
N GLU A 72 -8.60 -1.15 16.51
CA GLU A 72 -8.69 0.00 17.42
C GLU A 72 -10.12 0.58 17.40
N ASP A 73 -10.79 0.55 18.55
CA ASP A 73 -12.12 1.13 18.80
C ASP A 73 -12.10 1.77 20.20
N SER A 74 -11.30 2.83 20.35
CA SER A 74 -11.11 3.55 21.61
C SER A 74 -12.38 4.24 22.10
N ASN A 75 -13.36 4.49 21.23
CA ASN A 75 -14.63 5.11 21.61
C ASN A 75 -15.77 4.09 21.86
N TYR A 76 -15.49 2.79 21.71
CA TYR A 76 -16.40 1.67 21.99
C TYR A 76 -17.71 1.72 21.20
N ASN A 77 -17.67 2.20 19.95
CA ASN A 77 -18.85 2.27 19.10
C ASN A 77 -19.05 1.02 18.22
N GLY A 78 -18.14 0.05 18.29
CA GLY A 78 -18.15 -1.19 17.51
C GLY A 78 -17.55 -1.05 16.12
N ARG A 79 -16.83 0.05 15.81
CA ARG A 79 -16.20 0.31 14.51
C ARG A 79 -14.76 0.78 14.70
N ALA A 80 -13.91 0.41 13.76
CA ALA A 80 -12.51 0.83 13.78
C ALA A 80 -12.36 2.37 13.66
N ASP A 81 -11.59 2.97 14.56
CA ASP A 81 -11.53 4.42 14.75
C ASP A 81 -11.01 5.17 13.52
N GLY A 82 -9.84 4.81 13.02
CA GLY A 82 -9.27 5.46 11.83
C GLY A 82 -10.17 5.31 10.59
N PRO A 83 -10.49 4.05 10.18
CA PRO A 83 -11.33 3.78 9.02
C PRO A 83 -12.68 4.50 8.99
N TYR A 84 -13.35 4.68 10.14
CA TYR A 84 -14.74 5.15 10.18
C TYR A 84 -15.03 6.36 11.05
N ASN A 85 -14.14 6.72 11.98
CA ASN A 85 -14.37 7.76 12.98
C ASN A 85 -13.44 8.97 12.88
N ALA A 86 -12.54 9.00 11.90
CA ALA A 86 -11.73 10.17 11.62
C ALA A 86 -12.56 11.38 11.15
N TRP A 87 -12.14 12.59 11.49
CA TRP A 87 -12.69 13.86 11.04
C TRP A 87 -11.57 14.78 10.52
N VAL A 88 -11.92 15.72 9.64
CA VAL A 88 -10.96 16.66 9.06
C VAL A 88 -11.08 18.00 9.77
N ASP A 89 -9.96 18.46 10.33
CA ASP A 89 -9.81 19.80 10.89
C ASP A 89 -9.62 20.79 9.72
N LEU A 90 -10.72 21.40 9.29
CA LEU A 90 -10.80 22.29 8.13
C LEU A 90 -10.25 23.68 8.45
N ASN A 91 -10.39 24.12 9.70
CA ASN A 91 -10.01 25.46 10.13
C ASN A 91 -8.63 25.51 10.82
N GLY A 92 -8.08 24.36 11.20
CA GLY A 92 -6.76 24.18 11.80
C GLY A 92 -6.68 24.44 13.31
N ASP A 93 -7.81 24.64 13.99
CA ASP A 93 -7.86 25.03 15.40
C ASP A 93 -7.75 23.85 16.37
N GLY A 94 -7.83 22.62 15.86
CA GLY A 94 -7.72 21.38 16.64
C GLY A 94 -8.98 21.01 17.42
N PHE A 95 -10.15 21.55 17.06
CA PHE A 95 -11.44 21.17 17.63
C PHE A 95 -12.40 20.72 16.53
N GLN A 96 -13.16 19.65 16.78
CA GLN A 96 -14.17 19.19 15.83
C GLN A 96 -15.41 20.09 15.90
N ASP A 97 -15.57 20.95 14.90
CA ASP A 97 -16.74 21.82 14.74
C ASP A 97 -17.97 21.04 14.25
N ILE A 98 -19.17 21.62 14.42
CA ILE A 98 -20.42 21.02 13.91
C ILE A 98 -20.42 20.82 12.38
N SER A 99 -19.62 21.61 11.66
CA SER A 99 -19.40 21.48 10.22
C SER A 99 -18.43 20.35 9.86
N GLU A 100 -17.56 19.94 10.78
CA GLU A 100 -16.50 18.94 10.57
C GLU A 100 -17.01 17.56 10.94
N LYS A 101 -17.86 17.05 10.06
CA LYS A 101 -18.47 15.73 10.25
C LYS A 101 -17.41 14.65 10.35
N THR A 102 -17.69 13.63 11.13
CA THR A 102 -16.97 12.36 11.06
C THR A 102 -17.15 11.74 9.68
N VAL A 103 -16.03 11.42 9.02
CA VAL A 103 -15.98 10.87 7.65
C VAL A 103 -15.33 9.49 7.63
N GLY A 104 -14.23 9.31 8.36
CA GLY A 104 -13.42 8.10 8.34
C GLY A 104 -12.44 8.05 7.18
N ASP A 105 -11.28 7.44 7.44
CA ASP A 105 -10.18 7.36 6.47
C ASP A 105 -10.59 6.64 5.19
N PHE A 106 -11.44 5.61 5.24
CA PHE A 106 -11.83 4.87 4.02
C PHE A 106 -12.58 5.75 3.02
N ALA A 107 -13.47 6.61 3.52
CA ALA A 107 -14.16 7.57 2.68
C ALA A 107 -13.21 8.65 2.13
N LEU A 108 -12.24 9.10 2.93
CA LEU A 108 -11.20 10.05 2.49
C LEU A 108 -10.27 9.45 1.42
N LEU A 109 -9.85 8.20 1.57
CA LEU A 109 -9.06 7.47 0.57
C LEU A 109 -9.83 7.32 -0.74
N LYS A 110 -11.11 6.93 -0.66
CA LYS A 110 -11.97 6.83 -1.84
C LYS A 110 -12.12 8.18 -2.54
N ALA A 111 -12.36 9.25 -1.78
CA ALA A 111 -12.49 10.59 -2.31
C ALA A 111 -11.18 11.08 -2.96
N MET A 112 -10.02 10.68 -2.45
CA MET A 112 -8.71 10.97 -3.06
C MET A 112 -8.51 10.24 -4.41
N GLY A 113 -9.21 9.14 -4.64
CA GLY A 113 -9.08 8.30 -5.82
C GLY A 113 -8.26 7.02 -5.61
N VAL A 114 -7.98 6.65 -4.35
CA VAL A 114 -7.32 5.39 -4.01
C VAL A 114 -8.20 4.22 -4.47
N ASN A 115 -7.59 3.24 -5.12
CA ASN A 115 -8.23 1.96 -5.45
C ASN A 115 -7.54 0.76 -4.81
N THR A 116 -6.36 0.95 -4.21
CA THR A 116 -5.59 -0.14 -3.59
C THR A 116 -4.90 0.33 -2.32
N ILE A 117 -4.89 -0.49 -1.27
CA ILE A 117 -3.97 -0.32 -0.14
C ILE A 117 -2.90 -1.41 -0.13
N ARG A 118 -1.74 -1.11 0.41
CA ARG A 118 -0.67 -2.09 0.65
C ARG A 118 -0.61 -2.45 2.13
N ILE A 119 -0.77 -3.74 2.42
CA ILE A 119 -0.52 -4.34 3.74
C ILE A 119 0.80 -5.09 3.65
N TYR A 120 1.74 -4.77 4.53
CA TYR A 120 3.11 -5.28 4.45
C TYR A 120 3.26 -6.72 4.94
N HIS A 121 2.47 -7.11 5.93
CA HIS A 121 2.50 -8.44 6.52
C HIS A 121 1.10 -8.87 6.97
N ALA A 122 0.66 -10.05 6.54
CA ALA A 122 -0.64 -10.62 6.87
C ALA A 122 -0.72 -11.20 8.29
N GLU A 123 -0.50 -10.35 9.30
CA GLU A 123 -0.71 -10.67 10.72
C GLU A 123 -1.86 -9.82 11.27
N LYS A 124 -2.65 -10.38 12.20
CA LYS A 124 -3.79 -9.70 12.87
C LYS A 124 -4.77 -9.02 11.89
N ILE A 125 -5.05 -9.61 10.74
CA ILE A 125 -5.95 -9.02 9.74
C ILE A 125 -7.42 -9.11 10.17
N ASN A 126 -8.13 -7.98 10.17
CA ASN A 126 -9.59 -7.94 10.28
C ASN A 126 -10.22 -8.14 8.88
N LYS A 127 -10.64 -9.36 8.58
CA LYS A 127 -11.19 -9.70 7.25
C LYS A 127 -12.51 -8.97 6.95
N ASP A 128 -13.36 -8.78 7.95
CA ASP A 128 -14.65 -8.11 7.75
C ASP A 128 -14.48 -6.62 7.45
N LEU A 129 -13.52 -5.98 8.11
CA LEU A 129 -13.13 -4.60 7.79
C LEU A 129 -12.62 -4.46 6.35
N LEU A 130 -11.75 -5.38 5.90
CA LEU A 130 -11.23 -5.35 4.53
C LEU A 130 -12.27 -5.72 3.48
N ARG A 131 -13.25 -6.58 3.81
CA ARG A 131 -14.42 -6.81 2.96
C ARG A 131 -15.26 -5.56 2.83
N ASP A 132 -15.52 -4.84 3.91
CA ASP A 132 -16.25 -3.56 3.82
C ASP A 132 -15.47 -2.52 3.02
N LEU A 133 -14.15 -2.40 3.23
CA LEU A 133 -13.28 -1.55 2.41
C LEU A 133 -13.49 -1.82 0.91
N TYR A 134 -13.54 -3.09 0.53
CA TYR A 134 -13.76 -3.48 -0.85
C TYR A 134 -15.19 -3.26 -1.33
N TYR A 135 -16.20 -3.75 -0.62
CA TYR A 135 -17.58 -3.68 -1.08
C TYR A 135 -18.14 -2.26 -1.08
N THR A 136 -17.76 -1.45 -0.09
CA THR A 136 -18.26 -0.09 0.08
C THR A 136 -17.46 0.92 -0.75
N TYR A 137 -16.13 0.77 -0.82
CA TYR A 137 -15.26 1.75 -1.47
C TYR A 137 -14.59 1.25 -2.75
N GLY A 138 -14.67 -0.04 -3.06
CA GLY A 138 -14.00 -0.63 -4.22
C GLY A 138 -12.48 -0.66 -4.09
N ILE A 139 -11.96 -0.59 -2.86
CA ILE A 139 -10.51 -0.56 -2.60
C ILE A 139 -10.01 -1.99 -2.37
N ARG A 140 -9.03 -2.39 -3.16
CA ARG A 140 -8.37 -3.71 -3.09
C ARG A 140 -7.12 -3.68 -2.22
N VAL A 141 -6.53 -4.85 -1.98
CA VAL A 141 -5.41 -5.03 -1.07
C VAL A 141 -4.27 -5.77 -1.77
N ILE A 142 -3.09 -5.14 -1.81
CA ILE A 142 -1.83 -5.86 -2.01
C ILE A 142 -1.48 -6.50 -0.66
N MET A 143 -1.52 -7.83 -0.60
CA MET A 143 -1.29 -8.58 0.64
C MET A 143 0.17 -9.05 0.69
N GLY A 144 0.90 -8.52 1.68
CA GLY A 144 2.33 -8.70 1.80
C GLY A 144 2.76 -9.80 2.78
N ASN A 145 3.94 -10.34 2.54
CA ASN A 145 4.72 -11.09 3.51
C ASN A 145 6.17 -10.62 3.49
N TYR A 146 6.71 -10.20 4.63
CA TYR A 146 8.08 -9.69 4.74
C TYR A 146 9.17 -10.66 4.28
N LEU A 147 8.88 -11.96 4.18
CA LEU A 147 9.82 -12.98 3.74
C LEU A 147 11.15 -12.90 4.53
N GLY A 148 11.06 -12.70 5.85
CA GLY A 148 12.22 -12.57 6.72
C GLY A 148 12.81 -11.16 6.82
N ALA A 149 12.33 -10.17 6.07
CA ALA A 149 12.63 -8.77 6.37
C ALA A 149 12.23 -8.48 7.83
N TYR A 150 13.07 -7.72 8.52
CA TYR A 150 12.93 -7.43 9.94
C TYR A 150 12.81 -8.66 10.85
N THR A 151 13.41 -9.80 10.43
CA THR A 151 13.29 -11.12 11.05
C THR A 151 11.87 -11.70 11.18
N LYS A 152 10.88 -11.04 10.56
CA LYS A 152 9.48 -11.47 10.58
C LYS A 152 9.28 -12.76 9.77
N GLY A 153 8.67 -13.76 10.40
CA GLY A 153 8.42 -15.08 9.82
C GLY A 153 9.64 -16.03 9.80
N SER A 154 10.87 -15.55 9.96
CA SER A 154 12.06 -16.42 10.00
C SER A 154 12.32 -17.05 11.38
N GLY A 155 11.83 -16.40 12.43
CA GLY A 155 12.12 -16.79 13.82
C GLY A 155 13.57 -16.50 14.23
N ALA A 156 14.31 -15.74 13.41
CA ALA A 156 15.65 -15.30 13.75
C ALA A 156 15.60 -14.21 14.83
N HIS A 157 16.58 -14.23 15.73
CA HIS A 157 16.80 -13.13 16.65
C HIS A 157 17.42 -11.93 15.90
N TRP A 158 17.11 -10.71 16.36
CA TRP A 158 17.52 -9.48 15.66
C TRP A 158 19.03 -9.26 15.62
N ASP A 159 19.82 -9.85 16.51
CA ASP A 159 21.29 -9.76 16.47
C ASP A 159 21.92 -10.63 15.37
N VAL A 160 21.24 -11.71 14.96
CA VAL A 160 21.69 -12.63 13.91
C VAL A 160 21.14 -12.23 12.54
N GLY A 161 19.86 -11.86 12.49
CA GLY A 161 19.16 -11.57 11.24
C GLY A 161 18.71 -12.83 10.48
N THR A 162 17.91 -12.62 9.44
CA THR A 162 17.40 -13.71 8.60
C THR A 162 18.49 -14.26 7.68
N ASP A 163 18.62 -15.59 7.65
CA ASP A 163 19.54 -16.34 6.81
C ASP A 163 18.80 -17.21 5.78
N TYR A 164 18.90 -16.86 4.50
CA TYR A 164 18.28 -17.60 3.39
C TYR A 164 19.02 -18.89 3.00
N THR A 165 20.11 -19.22 3.67
CA THR A 165 20.80 -20.52 3.56
C THR A 165 20.43 -21.45 4.72
N ASN A 166 19.86 -20.93 5.81
CA ASN A 166 19.40 -21.71 6.94
C ASN A 166 18.07 -22.43 6.64
N GLN A 167 18.08 -23.76 6.68
CA GLN A 167 16.92 -24.57 6.31
C GLN A 167 15.72 -24.39 7.27
N GLU A 168 15.96 -24.23 8.57
CA GLU A 168 14.89 -24.07 9.55
C GLU A 168 14.17 -22.73 9.36
N GLN A 169 14.91 -21.64 9.19
CA GLN A 169 14.32 -20.32 8.95
C GLN A 169 13.51 -20.30 7.65
N ARG A 170 14.02 -20.95 6.58
CA ARG A 170 13.30 -21.10 5.31
C ARG A 170 11.98 -21.88 5.45
N ILE A 171 11.96 -22.93 6.28
CA ILE A 171 10.73 -23.68 6.57
C ILE A 171 9.71 -22.77 7.24
N LYS A 172 10.12 -22.03 8.29
CA LYS A 172 9.24 -21.09 9.01
C LYS A 172 8.69 -19.99 8.09
N MET A 173 9.55 -19.38 7.26
CA MET A 173 9.13 -18.36 6.30
C MET A 173 8.15 -18.91 5.25
N LYS A 174 8.37 -20.13 4.73
CA LYS A 174 7.41 -20.76 3.80
C LYS A 174 6.08 -21.07 4.47
N GLU A 175 6.08 -21.45 5.75
CA GLU A 175 4.85 -21.66 6.49
C GLU A 175 4.09 -20.34 6.72
N SER A 176 4.80 -19.26 7.05
CA SER A 176 4.22 -17.91 7.11
C SER A 176 3.58 -17.49 5.78
N VAL A 177 4.24 -17.75 4.65
CA VAL A 177 3.69 -17.49 3.31
C VAL A 177 2.46 -18.38 3.03
N ARG A 178 2.54 -19.68 3.32
CA ARG A 178 1.42 -20.61 3.15
C ARG A 178 0.19 -20.15 3.94
N LYS A 179 0.38 -19.77 5.20
CA LYS A 179 -0.68 -19.28 6.08
C LYS A 179 -1.37 -18.05 5.49
N MET A 180 -0.59 -17.03 5.08
CA MET A 180 -1.14 -15.84 4.41
C MET A 180 -2.05 -16.18 3.24
N VAL A 181 -1.60 -17.06 2.33
CA VAL A 181 -2.38 -17.40 1.13
C VAL A 181 -3.63 -18.19 1.49
N LEU A 182 -3.52 -19.21 2.35
CA LEU A 182 -4.68 -20.02 2.75
C LEU A 182 -5.75 -19.19 3.46
N GLU A 183 -5.36 -18.18 4.23
CA GLU A 183 -6.30 -17.31 4.95
C GLU A 183 -7.02 -16.31 4.04
N HIS A 184 -6.41 -15.91 2.92
CA HIS A 184 -6.86 -14.75 2.15
C HIS A 184 -7.13 -14.99 0.66
N LYS A 185 -6.71 -16.09 0.04
CA LYS A 185 -6.84 -16.31 -1.41
C LYS A 185 -8.28 -16.22 -1.95
N ASP A 186 -9.26 -16.55 -1.11
CA ASP A 186 -10.68 -16.53 -1.47
C ASP A 186 -11.36 -15.22 -1.07
N GLU A 187 -10.59 -14.22 -0.62
CA GLU A 187 -11.13 -12.93 -0.25
C GLU A 187 -11.22 -11.99 -1.44
N PRO A 188 -12.39 -11.35 -1.65
CA PRO A 188 -12.66 -10.57 -2.86
C PRO A 188 -11.83 -9.29 -2.92
N TYR A 189 -11.22 -8.86 -1.81
CA TYR A 189 -10.40 -7.67 -1.74
C TYR A 189 -8.96 -7.91 -2.19
N VAL A 190 -8.48 -9.16 -2.29
CA VAL A 190 -7.09 -9.44 -2.67
C VAL A 190 -6.87 -9.00 -4.12
N LEU A 191 -5.78 -8.25 -4.34
CA LEU A 191 -5.31 -7.88 -5.67
C LEU A 191 -4.13 -8.74 -6.10
N MET A 192 -3.13 -8.88 -5.23
CA MET A 192 -1.89 -9.61 -5.53
C MET A 192 -1.09 -9.90 -4.26
N TRP A 193 -0.16 -10.84 -4.38
CA TRP A 193 0.77 -11.22 -3.32
C TRP A 193 2.11 -10.51 -3.51
N MET A 194 2.62 -9.90 -2.44
CA MET A 194 3.91 -9.24 -2.46
C MET A 194 4.86 -9.84 -1.42
N LEU A 195 5.96 -10.41 -1.88
CA LEU A 195 6.99 -10.99 -1.04
C LEU A 195 8.10 -9.99 -0.76
N GLY A 196 8.61 -10.00 0.46
CA GLY A 196 9.70 -9.13 0.87
C GLY A 196 9.28 -7.68 1.11
N ASN A 197 10.22 -6.95 1.70
CA ASN A 197 10.24 -5.49 1.76
C ASN A 197 11.71 -5.06 1.80
N GLU A 198 12.34 -4.83 0.64
CA GLU A 198 13.72 -4.35 0.55
C GLU A 198 14.78 -5.31 1.13
N ASN A 199 14.52 -6.62 1.06
CA ASN A 199 15.47 -7.65 1.50
C ASN A 199 16.80 -7.58 0.71
N ASP A 200 16.78 -7.01 -0.51
CA ASP A 200 17.96 -6.78 -1.35
C ASP A 200 18.80 -5.55 -0.93
N SER A 201 18.41 -4.86 0.14
CA SER A 201 19.20 -3.81 0.76
C SER A 201 19.86 -4.32 2.05
N GLY A 202 21.11 -3.91 2.26
CA GLY A 202 21.82 -4.26 3.48
C GLY A 202 21.36 -3.38 4.63
N GLY A 203 20.86 -3.99 5.70
CA GLY A 203 20.70 -3.36 7.01
C GLY A 203 21.88 -3.59 7.92
N SER A 204 21.88 -2.90 9.05
CA SER A 204 22.79 -3.17 10.18
C SER A 204 22.01 -3.03 11.49
N GLN A 205 22.52 -3.62 12.57
CA GLN A 205 21.90 -3.51 13.90
C GLN A 205 21.68 -2.05 14.33
N ALA A 206 22.53 -1.13 13.87
CA ALA A 206 22.48 0.30 14.18
C ALA A 206 21.46 1.09 13.35
N ASN A 207 20.81 0.46 12.37
CA ASN A 207 19.87 1.13 11.47
C ASN A 207 18.57 0.32 11.36
N SER A 208 17.64 0.56 12.29
CA SER A 208 16.37 -0.15 12.41
C SER A 208 15.41 0.05 11.24
N THR A 209 15.65 1.03 10.36
CA THR A 209 14.82 1.25 9.17
C THR A 209 15.17 0.31 8.02
N LYS A 210 16.29 -0.42 8.11
CA LYS A 210 16.74 -1.36 7.07
C LYS A 210 16.62 -2.82 7.50
N THR A 211 16.36 -3.69 6.53
CA THR A 211 16.13 -5.12 6.81
C THR A 211 17.38 -5.82 7.36
N ASN A 212 17.24 -6.55 8.47
CA ASN A 212 18.33 -7.39 8.97
C ASN A 212 18.28 -8.79 8.35
N THR A 213 18.88 -8.94 7.17
CA THR A 213 18.94 -10.21 6.44
C THR A 213 20.27 -10.37 5.71
N ASN A 214 20.65 -11.61 5.39
CA ASN A 214 21.88 -11.90 4.63
C ASN A 214 21.69 -11.93 3.10
N ALA A 215 20.56 -11.44 2.56
CA ALA A 215 20.26 -11.52 1.13
C ALA A 215 21.33 -10.83 0.27
N VAL A 216 21.83 -9.66 0.65
CA VAL A 216 22.91 -8.98 -0.09
C VAL A 216 24.19 -9.81 -0.16
N GLY A 217 24.51 -10.55 0.90
CA GLY A 217 25.64 -11.47 0.94
C GLY A 217 25.38 -12.78 0.19
N ASN A 218 24.11 -13.18 0.04
CA ASN A 218 23.69 -14.43 -0.58
C ASN A 218 22.54 -14.23 -1.60
N PRO A 219 22.75 -13.41 -2.65
CA PRO A 219 21.67 -13.00 -3.57
C PRO A 219 21.08 -14.19 -4.36
N GLU A 220 21.89 -15.19 -4.69
CA GLU A 220 21.41 -16.42 -5.31
C GLU A 220 20.52 -17.24 -4.39
N ALA A 221 20.89 -17.38 -3.11
CA ALA A 221 20.09 -18.12 -2.13
C ALA A 221 18.74 -17.44 -1.91
N PHE A 222 18.75 -16.10 -1.80
CA PHE A 222 17.54 -15.31 -1.69
C PHE A 222 16.65 -15.46 -2.94
N ALA A 223 17.19 -15.28 -4.15
CA ALA A 223 16.40 -15.39 -5.38
C ALA A 223 15.77 -16.79 -5.56
N LYS A 224 16.52 -17.86 -5.25
CA LYS A 224 15.97 -19.22 -5.23
C LYS A 224 14.85 -19.36 -4.21
N PHE A 225 15.01 -18.78 -3.03
CA PHE A 225 13.99 -18.83 -1.98
C PHE A 225 12.71 -18.04 -2.38
N VAL A 226 12.86 -16.86 -2.98
CA VAL A 226 11.75 -16.10 -3.57
C VAL A 226 10.99 -16.95 -4.60
N ASN A 227 11.70 -17.69 -5.45
CA ASN A 227 11.07 -18.58 -6.42
C ASN A 227 10.30 -19.73 -5.77
N GLU A 228 10.87 -20.37 -4.75
CA GLU A 228 10.19 -21.42 -3.98
C GLU A 228 8.90 -20.90 -3.35
N ALA A 229 8.93 -19.70 -2.77
CA ALA A 229 7.75 -19.05 -2.21
C ALA A 229 6.72 -18.73 -3.31
N ALA A 230 7.14 -18.20 -4.46
CA ALA A 230 6.23 -17.91 -5.57
C ALA A 230 5.56 -19.18 -6.13
N ILE A 231 6.32 -20.27 -6.31
CA ILE A 231 5.78 -21.58 -6.72
C ILE A 231 4.78 -22.10 -5.69
N LEU A 232 5.11 -21.99 -4.39
CA LEU A 232 4.20 -22.39 -3.32
C LEU A 232 2.88 -21.63 -3.40
N ILE A 233 2.91 -20.31 -3.55
CA ILE A 233 1.70 -19.48 -3.68
C ILE A 233 0.89 -19.93 -4.89
N LYS A 234 1.52 -20.03 -6.07
CA LYS A 234 0.85 -20.44 -7.32
C LYS A 234 0.25 -21.85 -7.27
N SER A 235 0.79 -22.75 -6.45
CA SER A 235 0.21 -24.08 -6.22
C SER A 235 -1.11 -24.05 -5.42
N ILE A 236 -1.34 -22.97 -4.67
CA ILE A 236 -2.50 -22.80 -3.78
C ILE A 236 -3.52 -21.84 -4.41
N ASP A 237 -3.03 -20.79 -5.08
CA ASP A 237 -3.82 -19.71 -5.67
C ASP A 237 -3.31 -19.40 -7.08
N GLN A 238 -4.16 -19.66 -8.07
CA GLN A 238 -3.88 -19.41 -9.49
C GLN A 238 -4.45 -18.07 -9.97
N ASN A 239 -5.24 -17.38 -9.14
CA ASN A 239 -6.02 -16.22 -9.54
C ASN A 239 -5.28 -14.90 -9.32
N HIS A 240 -4.27 -14.88 -8.44
CA HIS A 240 -3.54 -13.66 -8.09
C HIS A 240 -2.05 -13.75 -8.41
N PRO A 241 -1.44 -12.68 -8.95
CA PRO A 241 -0.03 -12.68 -9.29
C PRO A 241 0.85 -12.52 -8.04
N VAL A 242 2.11 -12.94 -8.16
CA VAL A 242 3.13 -12.90 -7.12
C VAL A 242 4.30 -12.04 -7.56
N GLY A 243 4.69 -11.09 -6.72
CA GLY A 243 5.86 -10.25 -6.94
C GLY A 243 6.77 -10.18 -5.72
N VAL A 244 7.91 -9.51 -5.90
CA VAL A 244 8.89 -9.25 -4.84
C VAL A 244 9.18 -7.76 -4.72
N CYS A 245 9.23 -7.23 -3.50
CA CYS A 245 9.53 -5.83 -3.20
C CYS A 245 11.03 -5.62 -2.99
N ASN A 246 11.61 -4.66 -3.71
CA ASN A 246 13.04 -4.36 -3.71
C ASN A 246 13.31 -2.89 -3.37
N ALA A 247 14.50 -2.60 -2.85
CA ALA A 247 15.03 -1.24 -2.79
C ALA A 247 15.89 -0.91 -4.02
N THR A 248 16.49 -1.91 -4.66
CA THR A 248 17.46 -1.71 -5.74
C THR A 248 17.24 -2.65 -6.92
N THR A 249 17.86 -2.31 -8.04
CA THR A 249 17.88 -3.16 -9.24
C THR A 249 19.06 -4.15 -9.25
N LYS A 250 19.76 -4.35 -8.12
CA LYS A 250 20.94 -5.22 -8.06
C LYS A 250 20.58 -6.69 -8.23
N PHE A 251 19.36 -7.09 -7.87
CA PHE A 251 18.94 -8.49 -7.86
C PHE A 251 18.30 -8.94 -9.18
N LEU A 252 18.09 -8.04 -10.15
CA LEU A 252 17.53 -8.32 -11.46
C LEU A 252 18.17 -9.54 -12.17
N PRO A 253 19.52 -9.67 -12.24
CA PRO A 253 20.14 -10.82 -12.89
C PRO A 253 19.88 -12.15 -12.18
N TYR A 254 19.72 -12.12 -10.85
CA TYR A 254 19.44 -13.30 -10.04
C TYR A 254 17.99 -13.73 -10.21
N TYR A 255 17.04 -12.79 -10.21
CA TYR A 255 15.64 -13.12 -10.48
C TYR A 255 15.44 -13.69 -11.88
N LYS A 256 16.11 -13.12 -12.90
CA LYS A 256 16.07 -13.64 -14.27
C LYS A 256 16.48 -15.11 -14.34
N LYS A 257 17.51 -15.49 -13.57
CA LYS A 257 18.09 -16.83 -13.60
C LYS A 257 17.40 -17.82 -12.68
N PHE A 258 16.96 -17.38 -11.50
CA PHE A 258 16.56 -18.25 -10.40
C PHE A 258 15.12 -18.06 -9.94
N SER A 259 14.41 -17.04 -10.42
CA SER A 259 13.04 -16.72 -9.99
C SER A 259 12.02 -16.59 -11.14
N PRO A 260 11.94 -17.56 -12.07
CA PRO A 260 11.02 -17.49 -13.20
C PRO A 260 9.53 -17.52 -12.81
N ALA A 261 9.19 -17.88 -11.56
CA ALA A 261 7.80 -17.89 -11.09
C ALA A 261 7.26 -16.51 -10.65
N LEU A 262 8.09 -15.46 -10.69
CA LEU A 262 7.63 -14.10 -10.39
C LEU A 262 6.84 -13.51 -11.56
N ASP A 263 5.70 -12.88 -11.26
CA ASP A 263 4.85 -12.21 -12.25
C ASP A 263 5.19 -10.73 -12.39
N PHE A 264 5.73 -10.08 -11.36
CA PHE A 264 6.10 -8.66 -11.37
C PHE A 264 7.20 -8.34 -10.36
N LEU A 265 7.77 -7.14 -10.49
CA LEU A 265 8.76 -6.60 -9.56
C LEU A 265 8.24 -5.31 -8.91
N GLY A 266 8.28 -5.28 -7.58
CA GLY A 266 7.99 -4.09 -6.77
C GLY A 266 9.27 -3.34 -6.41
N PHE A 267 9.22 -2.01 -6.40
CA PHE A 267 10.33 -1.17 -5.93
C PHE A 267 9.86 -0.07 -4.99
N ASN A 268 10.43 -0.04 -3.79
CA ASN A 268 10.39 1.13 -2.93
C ASN A 268 11.44 2.11 -3.46
N GLN A 269 11.02 3.32 -3.82
CA GLN A 269 11.89 4.31 -4.46
C GLN A 269 11.62 5.71 -3.94
N TYR A 270 12.67 6.32 -3.41
CA TYR A 270 12.67 7.68 -2.89
C TYR A 270 13.59 8.57 -3.74
N SER A 271 13.45 8.51 -5.06
CA SER A 271 14.41 9.02 -6.05
C SER A 271 14.34 10.53 -6.34
N GLY A 272 13.27 11.21 -5.94
CA GLY A 272 13.14 12.66 -6.13
C GLY A 272 11.98 13.12 -7.01
N PRO A 273 11.82 14.44 -7.17
CA PRO A 273 10.74 15.06 -7.95
C PRO A 273 10.85 14.87 -9.47
N TYR A 274 11.87 14.14 -9.96
CA TYR A 274 12.10 13.91 -11.39
C TYR A 274 11.77 12.47 -11.81
N GLY A 275 11.16 11.68 -10.92
CA GLY A 275 10.81 10.29 -11.19
C GLY A 275 11.93 9.30 -10.86
N PHE A 276 11.90 8.15 -11.51
CA PHE A 276 12.62 6.94 -11.12
C PHE A 276 13.81 6.62 -12.05
N GLY A 277 14.25 7.62 -12.81
CA GLY A 277 15.43 7.53 -13.67
C GLY A 277 15.35 6.38 -14.68
N SER A 278 16.34 5.48 -14.64
CA SER A 278 16.43 4.36 -15.58
C SER A 278 15.71 3.09 -15.13
N LEU A 279 15.03 3.10 -13.98
CA LEU A 279 14.43 1.90 -13.37
C LEU A 279 13.57 1.10 -14.35
N PHE A 280 12.57 1.74 -14.96
CA PHE A 280 11.63 1.08 -15.86
C PHE A 280 12.31 0.47 -17.08
N ASN A 281 13.20 1.24 -17.73
CA ASN A 281 14.00 0.78 -18.87
C ASN A 281 14.93 -0.38 -18.52
N ARG A 282 15.53 -0.34 -17.32
CA ARG A 282 16.41 -1.40 -16.85
C ARG A 282 15.65 -2.69 -16.63
N VAL A 283 14.50 -2.65 -15.94
CA VAL A 283 13.65 -3.84 -15.75
C VAL A 283 13.16 -4.36 -17.09
N LYS A 284 12.76 -3.48 -18.01
CA LYS A 284 12.31 -3.83 -19.36
C LYS A 284 13.37 -4.62 -20.12
N THR A 285 14.63 -4.22 -19.99
CA THR A 285 15.78 -4.84 -20.67
C THR A 285 16.23 -6.13 -19.98
N ASP A 286 16.34 -6.11 -18.65
CA ASP A 286 16.97 -7.18 -17.89
C ASP A 286 16.02 -8.36 -17.66
N ASN A 287 14.75 -8.10 -17.33
CA ASN A 287 13.76 -9.13 -16.95
C ASN A 287 12.50 -9.11 -17.81
N ASP A 288 12.16 -7.97 -18.42
CA ASP A 288 10.91 -7.73 -19.16
C ASP A 288 9.66 -8.12 -18.36
N LEU A 289 9.59 -7.65 -17.11
CA LEU A 289 8.47 -7.83 -16.20
C LEU A 289 7.73 -6.50 -15.93
N PRO A 290 6.44 -6.56 -15.53
CA PRO A 290 5.73 -5.42 -14.95
C PRO A 290 6.45 -4.85 -13.73
N VAL A 291 6.35 -3.53 -13.56
CA VAL A 291 6.96 -2.75 -12.47
C VAL A 291 5.86 -2.04 -11.69
N LEU A 292 5.82 -2.31 -10.39
CA LEU A 292 5.04 -1.53 -9.42
C LEU A 292 6.01 -0.70 -8.59
N ILE A 293 5.79 0.61 -8.50
CA ILE A 293 6.47 1.41 -7.47
C ILE A 293 5.75 1.12 -6.15
N SER A 294 6.30 0.21 -5.34
CA SER A 294 5.64 -0.35 -4.15
C SER A 294 5.66 0.57 -2.94
N GLU A 295 6.48 1.61 -2.97
CA GLU A 295 6.46 2.82 -2.13
C GLU A 295 7.18 3.97 -2.85
N PHE A 296 6.66 5.17 -2.72
CA PHE A 296 7.39 6.42 -3.00
C PHE A 296 6.77 7.57 -2.23
N GLY A 297 7.56 8.60 -1.92
CA GLY A 297 7.07 9.79 -1.27
C GLY A 297 8.17 10.74 -0.83
N CYS A 298 7.75 11.80 -0.16
CA CYS A 298 8.61 12.83 0.39
C CYS A 298 7.98 13.35 1.68
N ASP A 299 8.80 13.69 2.66
CA ASP A 299 8.32 14.31 3.88
C ASP A 299 7.88 15.76 3.65
N ALA A 300 6.95 16.21 4.50
CA ALA A 300 6.47 17.58 4.51
C ALA A 300 7.41 18.53 5.27
N TYR A 301 8.19 18.06 6.26
CA TYR A 301 8.98 18.95 7.12
C TYR A 301 10.23 19.48 6.43
N ASN A 302 10.51 20.77 6.55
CA ASN A 302 11.73 21.38 6.04
C ASN A 302 12.62 21.85 7.19
N SER A 303 13.77 21.21 7.36
CA SER A 303 14.68 21.47 8.49
C SER A 303 15.33 22.84 8.44
N LYS A 304 15.52 23.41 7.24
CA LYS A 304 16.06 24.76 7.06
C LYS A 304 15.03 25.84 7.37
N LEU A 305 13.77 25.60 7.04
CA LEU A 305 12.66 26.52 7.31
C LEU A 305 12.03 26.32 8.69
N LYS A 306 12.29 25.18 9.33
CA LYS A 306 11.71 24.73 10.61
C LYS A 306 10.18 24.72 10.60
N ARG A 307 9.60 24.26 9.49
CA ARG A 307 8.16 24.14 9.27
C ARG A 307 7.87 23.21 8.10
N GLU A 308 6.61 22.85 7.93
CA GLU A 308 6.15 22.13 6.75
C GLU A 308 6.30 22.96 5.46
N ASP A 309 6.59 22.25 4.37
CA ASP A 309 6.72 22.71 2.99
C ASP A 309 5.90 21.78 2.08
N GLU A 310 4.58 21.80 2.28
CA GLU A 310 3.63 20.99 1.52
C GLU A 310 3.68 21.25 0.01
N ARG A 311 4.10 22.46 -0.38
CA ARG A 311 4.33 22.81 -1.80
C ARG A 311 5.43 21.94 -2.40
N PHE A 312 6.54 21.73 -1.68
CA PHE A 312 7.60 20.86 -2.18
C PHE A 312 7.16 19.39 -2.16
N GLN A 313 6.47 18.95 -1.10
CA GLN A 313 5.89 17.61 -1.04
C GLN A 313 5.00 17.35 -2.27
N SER A 314 4.06 18.26 -2.57
CA SER A 314 3.21 18.22 -3.75
C SER A 314 4.02 18.16 -5.05
N LYS A 315 5.05 19.00 -5.21
CA LYS A 315 5.93 18.99 -6.39
C LYS A 315 6.61 17.62 -6.58
N TYR A 316 7.07 17.00 -5.50
CA TYR A 316 7.68 15.68 -5.54
C TYR A 316 6.70 14.64 -6.09
N HIS A 317 5.51 14.57 -5.48
CA HIS A 317 4.50 13.59 -5.85
C HIS A 317 4.00 13.77 -7.29
N ILE A 318 3.83 15.01 -7.76
CA ILE A 318 3.47 15.29 -9.17
C ILE A 318 4.51 14.74 -10.13
N GLY A 319 5.79 15.01 -9.88
CA GLY A 319 6.87 14.55 -10.75
C GLY A 319 7.03 13.04 -10.74
N ALA A 320 7.01 12.43 -9.55
CA ALA A 320 7.08 10.99 -9.39
C ALA A 320 5.90 10.28 -10.08
N TRP A 321 4.65 10.66 -9.79
CA TRP A 321 3.48 10.02 -10.37
C TRP A 321 3.44 10.14 -11.91
N ARG A 322 3.74 11.32 -12.45
CA ARG A 322 3.80 11.53 -13.91
C ARG A 322 4.84 10.64 -14.59
N ASP A 323 5.94 10.32 -13.91
CA ASP A 323 6.93 9.38 -14.45
C ASP A 323 6.41 7.92 -14.44
N ILE A 324 5.60 7.53 -13.43
CA ILE A 324 4.89 6.24 -13.44
C ILE A 324 3.94 6.18 -14.64
N GLU A 325 3.10 7.20 -14.84
CA GLU A 325 2.15 7.26 -15.96
C GLU A 325 2.87 7.23 -17.31
N LYS A 326 3.96 8.00 -17.45
CA LYS A 326 4.79 8.03 -18.66
C LYS A 326 5.32 6.65 -19.02
N ASN A 327 5.70 5.84 -18.03
CA ASN A 327 6.25 4.50 -18.25
C ASN A 327 5.19 3.39 -18.26
N SER A 328 3.90 3.74 -18.23
CA SER A 328 2.79 2.79 -18.32
C SER A 328 2.49 2.39 -19.77
N ALA A 329 1.66 1.35 -19.94
CA ALA A 329 1.17 0.96 -21.26
C ALA A 329 0.18 1.96 -21.90
N TYR A 330 -0.23 3.00 -21.17
CA TYR A 330 -1.16 4.04 -21.64
C TYR A 330 -0.44 5.30 -22.14
N ASN A 331 0.89 5.24 -22.21
CA ASN A 331 1.72 6.31 -22.73
C ASN A 331 2.88 5.74 -23.57
N ASP A 332 2.87 6.02 -24.87
CA ASP A 332 3.86 5.48 -25.81
C ASP A 332 5.27 6.07 -25.66
N ALA A 333 5.47 7.05 -24.77
CA ALA A 333 6.76 7.73 -24.60
C ALA A 333 7.73 7.02 -23.62
N GLY A 334 7.27 6.05 -22.83
CA GLY A 334 8.07 5.39 -21.80
C GLY A 334 8.33 3.90 -22.06
N ALA A 335 8.84 3.21 -21.04
CA ALA A 335 9.21 1.79 -21.14
C ALA A 335 8.02 0.83 -21.27
N GLY A 336 6.81 1.31 -20.98
CA GLY A 336 5.57 0.55 -21.12
C GLY A 336 5.41 -0.60 -20.13
N ASN A 337 6.07 -0.57 -18.97
CA ASN A 337 5.98 -1.64 -17.97
C ASN A 337 5.53 -1.18 -16.57
N ALA A 338 5.24 0.10 -16.36
CA ALA A 338 4.68 0.56 -15.09
C ALA A 338 3.20 0.18 -14.98
N VAL A 339 2.81 -0.41 -13.85
CA VAL A 339 1.40 -0.82 -13.57
C VAL A 339 0.74 -0.03 -12.44
N GLY A 340 1.45 0.99 -11.93
CA GLY A 340 0.96 1.93 -10.93
C GLY A 340 1.97 2.18 -9.83
N GLY A 341 1.50 2.76 -8.73
CA GLY A 341 2.35 3.13 -7.60
C GLY A 341 1.59 3.14 -6.27
N VAL A 342 2.33 3.01 -5.17
CA VAL A 342 1.83 3.09 -3.81
C VAL A 342 2.48 4.29 -3.11
N VAL A 343 1.66 5.26 -2.74
CA VAL A 343 2.09 6.45 -2.02
C VAL A 343 2.45 6.09 -0.57
N TYR A 344 3.64 6.47 -0.13
CA TYR A 344 4.07 6.39 1.26
C TYR A 344 4.00 7.78 1.89
N CYS A 345 3.11 8.03 2.85
CA CYS A 345 2.07 7.14 3.41
C CYS A 345 0.81 7.92 3.83
N TRP A 346 -0.23 7.25 4.35
CA TRP A 346 -1.49 7.93 4.71
C TRP A 346 -1.31 8.96 5.84
N LEU A 347 -0.91 8.50 7.04
CA LEU A 347 -0.65 9.35 8.20
C LEU A 347 0.84 9.49 8.49
N ASP A 348 1.20 10.61 9.09
CA ASP A 348 2.48 10.76 9.79
C ASP A 348 2.67 9.67 10.85
N LYS A 349 3.90 9.16 10.93
CA LYS A 349 4.28 8.01 11.74
C LYS A 349 5.19 8.43 12.88
N TRP A 350 4.60 9.06 13.90
CA TRP A 350 5.28 9.60 15.10
C TRP A 350 6.06 8.56 15.92
N TRP A 351 5.89 7.29 15.59
CA TRP A 351 6.50 6.18 16.30
C TRP A 351 7.78 5.68 15.64
N LEU A 352 8.10 6.13 14.41
CA LEU A 352 9.24 5.57 13.66
C LEU A 352 10.56 5.84 14.36
N VAL A 353 10.73 7.02 14.95
CA VAL A 353 11.97 7.40 15.63
C VAL A 353 11.72 7.94 17.02
N GLY A 354 12.74 7.91 17.87
CA GLY A 354 12.68 8.52 19.21
C GLY A 354 11.45 8.15 20.04
N SER A 355 10.65 9.15 20.41
CA SER A 355 9.47 9.01 21.26
C SER A 355 8.20 8.99 20.42
N ALA A 356 7.36 7.96 20.58
CA ALA A 356 6.06 7.86 19.90
C ALA A 356 5.07 9.02 20.20
N LYS A 357 5.41 9.89 21.16
CA LYS A 357 4.57 11.02 21.63
C LYS A 357 5.03 12.37 21.08
N VAL A 358 6.15 12.43 20.36
CA VAL A 358 6.74 13.67 19.87
C VAL A 358 6.90 13.52 18.37
N HIS A 359 6.38 14.47 17.60
CA HIS A 359 6.65 14.53 16.17
C HIS A 359 8.09 15.02 15.96
N ASP A 360 8.99 14.12 15.64
CA ASP A 360 10.42 14.39 15.68
C ASP A 360 10.89 15.17 14.44
N THR A 361 11.67 16.22 14.65
CA THR A 361 12.21 17.09 13.60
C THR A 361 13.72 16.96 13.39
N GLU A 362 14.37 16.06 14.14
CA GLU A 362 15.84 15.93 14.18
C GLU A 362 16.29 14.45 14.06
N LEU A 363 15.78 13.57 14.94
CA LEU A 363 16.04 12.13 14.88
C LEU A 363 15.38 11.52 13.65
N GLY A 364 15.98 10.46 13.10
CA GLY A 364 15.47 9.84 11.87
C GLY A 364 15.66 10.69 10.61
N SER A 365 16.48 11.74 10.68
CA SER A 365 16.84 12.51 9.50
C SER A 365 17.88 11.77 8.65
N TRP A 366 17.65 11.71 7.34
CA TRP A 366 18.59 11.10 6.40
C TRP A 366 18.64 11.86 5.06
N ALA A 367 19.72 11.68 4.31
CA ALA A 367 19.93 12.40 3.07
C ALA A 367 18.92 11.98 1.99
N GLY A 368 18.10 12.93 1.53
CA GLY A 368 17.04 12.69 0.54
C GLY A 368 17.02 13.74 -0.57
N PRO A 369 16.49 13.44 -1.77
CA PRO A 369 16.36 14.37 -2.89
C PRO A 369 15.24 15.41 -2.68
N LYS A 370 15.39 16.22 -1.62
CA LYS A 370 14.50 17.31 -1.20
C LYS A 370 15.18 18.66 -1.33
N ASN A 371 14.42 19.75 -1.26
CA ASN A 371 14.97 21.12 -1.34
C ASN A 371 15.88 21.52 -0.16
N ASP A 372 15.79 20.83 0.97
CA ASP A 372 16.72 20.94 2.10
C ASP A 372 17.76 19.81 2.16
N ASN A 373 17.68 18.83 1.26
CA ASN A 373 18.51 17.62 1.16
C ASN A 373 18.31 16.60 2.31
N THR A 374 17.21 16.69 3.06
CA THR A 374 17.00 15.87 4.26
C THR A 374 15.56 15.40 4.33
N PHE A 375 15.34 14.10 4.47
CA PHE A 375 14.05 13.52 4.80
C PHE A 375 13.94 13.26 6.29
N HIS A 376 12.72 13.35 6.82
CA HIS A 376 12.36 13.04 8.20
C HIS A 376 11.29 11.96 8.21
N ASP A 377 11.63 10.79 8.77
CA ASP A 377 10.82 9.56 8.65
C ASP A 377 9.35 9.72 9.09
N GLU A 378 9.07 10.60 10.05
CA GLU A 378 7.73 10.75 10.63
C GLU A 378 6.79 11.67 9.84
N TRP A 379 7.28 12.36 8.81
CA TRP A 379 6.57 13.49 8.17
C TRP A 379 6.09 13.19 6.74
N PHE A 380 6.04 11.91 6.34
CA PHE A 380 5.66 11.46 4.99
C PHE A 380 4.14 11.42 4.74
N GLY A 381 3.31 11.69 5.74
CA GLY A 381 1.86 11.55 5.63
C GLY A 381 1.25 12.41 4.51
N MET A 382 0.21 11.90 3.85
CA MET A 382 -0.72 12.73 3.08
C MET A 382 -1.63 13.54 4.00
N SER A 383 -1.75 13.10 5.26
CA SER A 383 -2.40 13.80 6.34
C SER A 383 -1.57 13.74 7.62
N SER A 384 -1.57 14.82 8.39
CA SER A 384 -1.09 14.80 9.78
C SER A 384 -2.25 14.57 10.74
N GLN A 385 -1.92 14.28 12.01
CA GLN A 385 -2.89 14.16 13.10
C GLN A 385 -2.90 15.41 14.00
N GLY A 386 -2.61 16.57 13.40
CA GLY A 386 -2.49 17.84 14.13
C GLY A 386 -1.42 17.82 15.20
N ASN A 387 -1.77 18.27 16.40
CA ASN A 387 -0.87 18.24 17.55
C ASN A 387 -0.89 16.91 18.32
N GLY A 388 -1.64 15.91 17.82
CA GLY A 388 -1.77 14.58 18.41
C GLY A 388 -2.75 14.45 19.58
N LYS A 389 -3.31 15.56 20.11
CA LYS A 389 -4.25 15.54 21.24
C LYS A 389 -5.52 14.74 20.96
N HIS A 390 -5.97 14.75 19.70
CA HIS A 390 -7.17 14.06 19.25
C HIS A 390 -6.88 12.78 18.46
N SER A 391 -5.65 12.25 18.53
CA SER A 391 -5.32 10.96 17.91
C SER A 391 -6.14 9.82 18.54
N PRO A 392 -6.65 8.86 17.75
CA PRO A 392 -6.43 8.67 16.31
C PRO A 392 -7.50 9.31 15.39
N PHE A 393 -8.26 10.31 15.84
CA PHE A 393 -9.44 10.83 15.13
C PHE A 393 -9.18 12.04 14.22
N GLU A 394 -8.32 12.98 14.62
CA GLU A 394 -8.09 14.22 13.85
C GLU A 394 -7.26 13.97 12.59
N ARG A 395 -7.65 14.61 11.49
CA ARG A 395 -6.90 14.66 10.22
C ARG A 395 -6.71 16.10 9.79
N ARG A 396 -5.47 16.45 9.43
CA ARG A 396 -5.16 17.67 8.67
C ARG A 396 -4.66 17.21 7.31
N LEU A 397 -5.52 17.32 6.30
CA LEU A 397 -5.19 16.91 4.93
C LEU A 397 -4.22 17.93 4.33
N ARG A 398 -3.08 17.47 3.82
CA ARG A 398 -2.07 18.33 3.18
C ARG A 398 -2.43 18.62 1.72
N ASP A 399 -1.83 19.66 1.14
CA ASP A 399 -1.97 20.04 -0.28
C ASP A 399 -1.83 18.83 -1.23
N VAL A 400 -0.91 17.92 -0.91
CA VAL A 400 -0.64 16.73 -1.72
C VAL A 400 -1.86 15.79 -1.83
N TYR A 401 -2.73 15.73 -0.81
CA TYR A 401 -4.00 14.99 -0.86
C TYR A 401 -4.87 15.52 -2.01
N TYR A 402 -5.07 16.83 -2.06
CA TYR A 402 -5.89 17.50 -3.07
C TYR A 402 -5.25 17.44 -4.45
N VAL A 403 -3.92 17.47 -4.54
CA VAL A 403 -3.21 17.26 -5.80
C VAL A 403 -3.53 15.88 -6.39
N TYR A 404 -3.55 14.82 -5.58
CA TYR A 404 -3.99 13.52 -6.07
C TYR A 404 -5.47 13.52 -6.45
N GLN A 405 -6.33 13.99 -5.55
CA GLN A 405 -7.78 14.02 -5.76
C GLN A 405 -8.21 14.75 -7.04
N GLU A 406 -7.67 15.95 -7.25
CA GLU A 406 -8.19 16.89 -8.24
C GLU A 406 -7.36 16.93 -9.53
N VAL A 407 -6.11 16.45 -9.48
CA VAL A 407 -5.18 16.55 -10.61
C VAL A 407 -4.71 15.19 -11.08
N LEU A 408 -4.04 14.41 -10.22
CA LEU A 408 -3.34 13.20 -10.66
C LEU A 408 -4.26 11.99 -10.84
N TRP A 409 -5.25 11.81 -9.96
CA TRP A 409 -6.13 10.64 -9.96
C TRP A 409 -7.57 10.92 -10.37
N LYS A 410 -7.90 12.19 -10.65
CA LYS A 410 -9.23 12.61 -11.12
C LYS A 410 -9.70 11.85 -12.35
N ASN A 411 -8.79 11.61 -13.30
CA ASN A 411 -9.06 10.81 -14.48
C ASN A 411 -8.47 9.40 -14.34
N ASP A 412 -9.14 8.46 -14.98
CA ASP A 412 -8.67 7.08 -15.07
C ASP A 412 -7.87 6.93 -16.36
N ILE A 413 -6.55 6.77 -16.25
CA ILE A 413 -5.67 6.66 -17.43
C ILE A 413 -5.91 5.40 -18.27
N THR A 414 -6.69 4.45 -17.72
CA THR A 414 -7.07 3.22 -18.42
C THR A 414 -8.23 3.43 -19.40
N LYS A 415 -8.87 4.60 -19.37
CA LYS A 415 -9.98 5.02 -20.23
C LYS A 415 -9.53 6.14 -21.16
#